data_AF-A0A9W9YEP7-F1
#
_entry.id   AF-A0A9W9YEP7-F1
#
_cell.length_a   1.000
_cell.length_b   1.000
_cell.length_c   1.000
_cell.angle_alpha   90.00
_cell.angle_beta   90.00
_cell.angle_gamma   90.00
#
_symmetry.space_group_name_H-M   'P 1'
#
loop_
_entity.id
_entity.type
_entity.pdbx_description
1 polymer ?
#
loop_
_entity_poly.entity_id
_entity_poly.type
_entity_poly.pdbx_seq_one_letter_code
_entity_poly.pdbx_strand_id
1 'polypeptide(L)'
;MGDELYLRKMEEADEPPPKAGPLSATQMARYVKRYQTRFALKTLVTRQRGTHARGVGAIGTVTVLDNPHLPEHDFFNAGHVYPVRLRHANLVRPDDAQLDVRAVSLKFDDSDFKSPFDLMMHTGEEAAFWNIFSFDKMITALAGGPKTFKAFCLEDPWNFHLAIAVFRRGLDSFTDQRYYSWMAFEYKAKDGVPRYAKFRLVPADDREETG
;
A
#
# COMPACT_ATOMS: atom_id res chain seq x y z
N MET A 1 -10.67 23.41 11.44
CA MET A 1 -11.99 22.78 11.26
C MET A 1 -12.67 22.80 12.63
N GLY A 2 -13.94 23.19 12.73
CA GLY A 2 -14.67 23.08 14.00
C GLY A 2 -15.21 21.66 14.19
N ASP A 3 -15.52 21.27 15.43
CA ASP A 3 -15.91 19.90 15.81
C ASP A 3 -17.11 19.37 15.00
N GLU A 4 -18.11 20.22 14.73
CA GLU A 4 -19.28 19.85 13.91
C GLU A 4 -18.89 19.40 12.50
N LEU A 5 -18.02 20.16 11.84
CA LEU A 5 -17.54 19.83 10.49
C LEU A 5 -16.66 18.58 10.50
N TYR A 6 -15.88 18.38 11.58
CA TYR A 6 -15.07 17.17 11.76
C TYR A 6 -15.97 15.93 11.86
N LEU A 7 -16.95 15.93 12.77
CA LEU A 7 -17.84 14.80 12.99
C LEU A 7 -18.63 14.45 11.73
N ARG A 8 -19.18 15.46 11.04
CA ARG A 8 -19.89 15.23 9.77
C ARG A 8 -18.99 14.60 8.71
N LYS A 9 -17.74 15.04 8.60
CA LYS A 9 -16.77 14.48 7.64
C LYS A 9 -16.41 13.03 7.96
N MET A 10 -16.31 12.69 9.24
CA MET A 10 -16.08 11.31 9.66
C MET A 10 -17.27 10.41 9.32
N GLU A 11 -18.50 10.89 9.54
CA GLU A 11 -19.72 10.17 9.13
C GLU A 11 -19.80 9.99 7.59
N GLU A 12 -19.51 11.05 6.82
CA GLU A 12 -19.44 11.01 5.35
C GLU A 12 -18.41 9.98 4.84
N ALA A 13 -17.32 9.73 5.58
CA ALA A 13 -16.26 8.79 5.18
C ALA A 13 -16.69 7.32 5.30
N ASP A 14 -17.64 7.02 6.19
CA ASP A 14 -18.20 5.68 6.38
C ASP A 14 -19.33 5.37 5.37
N GLU A 15 -19.83 6.38 4.65
CA GLU A 15 -20.84 6.18 3.62
C GLU A 15 -20.26 5.48 2.38
N PRO A 16 -20.93 4.45 1.84
CA PRO A 16 -20.49 3.81 0.62
C PRO A 16 -20.50 4.81 -0.54
N PRO A 17 -19.54 4.73 -1.48
CA PRO A 17 -19.53 5.60 -2.64
C PRO A 17 -20.81 5.40 -3.47
N PRO A 18 -21.23 6.42 -4.24
CA PRO A 18 -22.41 6.31 -5.08
C PRO A 18 -22.27 5.15 -6.07
N LYS A 19 -23.40 4.52 -6.39
CA LYS A 19 -23.44 3.43 -7.38
C LYS A 19 -22.87 3.93 -8.73
N ALA A 20 -22.20 3.02 -9.43
CA ALA A 20 -21.66 3.31 -10.74
C ALA A 20 -22.77 3.79 -11.70
N GLY A 21 -22.55 4.95 -12.33
CA GLY A 21 -23.44 5.52 -13.33
C GLY A 21 -23.05 5.12 -14.76
N PRO A 22 -23.82 5.58 -15.77
CA PRO A 22 -23.60 5.21 -17.17
C PRO A 22 -22.21 5.54 -17.73
N LEU A 23 -21.52 6.52 -17.14
CA LEU A 23 -20.19 6.98 -17.58
C LEU A 23 -19.03 6.42 -16.73
N SER A 24 -19.31 5.68 -15.66
CA SER A 24 -18.28 5.24 -14.70
C SER A 24 -17.21 4.36 -15.35
N ALA A 25 -17.58 3.46 -16.27
CA ALA A 25 -16.63 2.63 -16.99
C ALA A 25 -15.67 3.45 -17.87
N THR A 26 -16.20 4.42 -18.63
CA THR A 26 -15.41 5.34 -19.45
C THR A 26 -14.49 6.21 -18.60
N GLN A 27 -14.99 6.71 -17.46
CA GLN A 27 -14.19 7.48 -16.51
C GLN A 27 -13.04 6.65 -15.94
N MET A 28 -13.30 5.40 -15.54
CA MET A 28 -12.28 4.47 -15.06
C MET A 28 -11.22 4.22 -16.14
N ALA A 29 -11.64 3.91 -17.37
CA ALA A 29 -10.73 3.69 -18.50
C ALA A 29 -9.81 4.90 -18.75
N ARG A 30 -10.34 6.13 -18.62
CA ARG A 30 -9.55 7.36 -18.74
C ARG A 30 -8.48 7.46 -17.65
N TYR A 31 -8.81 7.18 -16.39
CA TYR A 31 -7.83 7.17 -15.31
C TYR A 31 -6.74 6.12 -15.54
N VAL A 32 -7.13 4.89 -15.89
CA VAL A 32 -6.18 3.80 -16.18
C VAL A 32 -5.21 4.23 -17.29
N LYS A 33 -5.73 4.77 -18.41
CA LYS A 33 -4.88 5.21 -19.52
C LYS A 33 -3.96 6.36 -19.14
N ARG A 34 -4.43 7.31 -18.32
CA ARG A 34 -3.63 8.42 -17.78
C ARG A 34 -2.44 7.89 -16.99
N TYR A 35 -2.66 6.93 -16.09
CA TYR A 35 -1.58 6.38 -15.26
C TYR A 35 -0.62 5.48 -16.01
N GLN A 36 -1.13 4.62 -16.91
CA GLN A 36 -0.28 3.83 -17.80
C GLN A 36 0.68 4.73 -18.59
N THR A 37 0.16 5.79 -19.22
CA THR A 37 0.97 6.73 -20.00
C THR A 37 2.00 7.45 -19.14
N ARG A 38 1.58 7.99 -17.98
CA ARG A 38 2.48 8.73 -17.07
C ARG A 38 3.60 7.85 -16.52
N PHE A 39 3.29 6.64 -16.05
CA PHE A 39 4.31 5.75 -15.50
C PHE A 39 5.22 5.18 -16.58
N ALA A 40 4.70 4.87 -17.78
CA ALA A 40 5.52 4.46 -18.91
C ALA A 40 6.52 5.55 -19.30
N LEU A 41 6.07 6.80 -19.46
CA LEU A 41 6.95 7.92 -19.78
C LEU A 41 8.00 8.15 -18.70
N LYS A 42 7.59 8.15 -17.42
CA LYS A 42 8.53 8.31 -16.30
C LYS A 42 9.58 7.21 -16.30
N THR A 43 9.17 5.95 -16.45
CA THR A 43 10.08 4.79 -16.48
C THR A 43 11.03 4.85 -17.66
N LEU A 44 10.57 5.27 -18.83
CA LEU A 44 11.39 5.44 -20.03
C LEU A 44 12.47 6.52 -19.83
N VAL A 45 12.10 7.65 -19.25
CA VAL A 45 13.00 8.78 -19.00
C VAL A 45 14.02 8.48 -17.90
N THR A 46 13.58 7.90 -16.78
CA THR A 46 14.45 7.68 -15.61
C THR A 46 15.21 6.35 -15.69
N ARG A 47 14.76 5.41 -16.53
CA ARG A 47 15.21 4.00 -16.55
C ARG A 47 15.13 3.34 -15.16
N GLN A 48 14.17 3.79 -14.36
CA GLN A 48 13.89 3.31 -13.01
C GLN A 48 12.40 3.05 -12.86
N ARG A 49 12.01 2.38 -11.77
CA ARG A 49 10.59 2.18 -11.43
C ARG A 49 9.87 3.54 -11.33
N GLY A 50 8.63 3.61 -11.81
CA GLY A 50 7.82 4.85 -11.82
C GLY A 50 7.53 5.41 -10.42
N THR A 51 7.43 4.54 -9.42
CA THR A 51 7.47 4.82 -7.97
C THR A 51 8.44 3.82 -7.35
N HIS A 52 8.82 3.99 -6.08
CA HIS A 52 9.70 3.00 -5.40
C HIS A 52 11.06 2.81 -6.08
N ALA A 53 11.60 3.88 -6.67
CA ALA A 53 12.79 3.82 -7.51
C ALA A 53 14.03 3.37 -6.74
N ARG A 54 14.23 3.93 -5.53
CA ARG A 54 15.33 3.56 -4.62
C ARG A 54 14.85 2.54 -3.61
N GLY A 55 15.70 1.56 -3.32
CA GLY A 55 15.37 0.47 -2.42
C GLY A 55 16.47 -0.56 -2.32
N VAL A 56 16.43 -1.34 -1.25
CA VAL A 56 17.34 -2.44 -0.93
C VAL A 56 16.57 -3.75 -0.95
N GLY A 57 17.22 -4.85 -1.33
CA GLY A 57 16.58 -6.15 -1.40
C GLY A 57 17.34 -7.23 -0.64
N ALA A 58 16.65 -8.32 -0.36
CA ALA A 58 17.17 -9.52 0.25
C ALA A 58 16.52 -10.76 -0.39
N ILE A 59 17.19 -11.90 -0.22
CA ILE A 59 16.66 -13.22 -0.58
C ILE A 59 16.56 -14.03 0.71
N GLY A 60 15.51 -14.82 0.85
CA GLY A 60 15.30 -15.67 2.00
C GLY A 60 14.18 -16.67 1.76
N THR A 61 13.52 -17.06 2.84
CA THR A 61 12.43 -18.04 2.81
C THR A 61 11.28 -17.59 3.70
N VAL A 62 10.06 -17.96 3.35
CA VAL A 62 8.88 -17.85 4.21
C VAL A 62 8.37 -19.25 4.51
N THR A 63 8.15 -19.55 5.79
CA THR A 63 7.50 -20.78 6.24
C THR A 63 6.07 -20.45 6.63
N VAL A 64 5.10 -21.15 6.04
CA VAL A 64 3.70 -21.05 6.46
C VAL A 64 3.54 -21.79 7.78
N LEU A 65 3.08 -21.10 8.81
CA LEU A 65 2.85 -21.69 10.12
C LEU A 65 1.47 -22.35 10.18
N ASP A 66 1.34 -23.38 11.00
CA ASP A 66 0.03 -23.91 11.36
C ASP A 66 -0.73 -22.89 12.21
N ASN A 67 -1.96 -22.59 11.84
CA ASN A 67 -2.84 -21.67 12.56
C ASN A 67 -4.27 -22.19 12.51
N PRO A 68 -4.78 -22.77 13.62
CA PRO A 68 -6.12 -23.37 13.66
C PRO A 68 -7.25 -22.34 13.55
N HIS A 69 -6.95 -21.04 13.65
CA HIS A 69 -7.94 -19.97 13.49
C HIS A 69 -8.16 -19.56 12.03
N LEU A 70 -7.32 -20.02 11.09
CA LEU A 70 -7.46 -19.75 9.67
C LEU A 70 -8.03 -20.98 8.95
N PRO A 71 -8.99 -20.80 8.03
CA PRO A 71 -9.48 -21.92 7.23
C PRO A 71 -8.41 -22.38 6.24
N GLU A 72 -8.37 -23.69 6.01
CA GLU A 72 -7.38 -24.36 5.16
C GLU A 72 -7.36 -23.77 3.74
N HIS A 73 -6.16 -23.59 3.19
CA HIS A 73 -5.94 -22.93 1.91
C HIS A 73 -4.86 -23.65 1.10
N ASP A 74 -5.04 -23.78 -0.23
CA ASP A 74 -4.10 -24.52 -1.09
C ASP A 74 -2.70 -23.88 -1.13
N PHE A 75 -2.65 -22.55 -1.26
CA PHE A 75 -1.40 -21.79 -1.18
C PHE A 75 -0.83 -21.71 0.24
N PHE A 76 -1.59 -21.24 1.24
CA PHE A 76 -1.12 -21.17 2.62
C PHE A 76 -1.26 -22.52 3.36
N ASN A 77 -0.60 -23.55 2.83
CA ASN A 77 -0.54 -24.86 3.46
C ASN A 77 0.52 -24.90 4.57
N ALA A 78 0.14 -25.31 5.78
CA ALA A 78 1.02 -25.34 6.94
C ALA A 78 2.30 -26.15 6.68
N GLY A 79 3.44 -25.63 7.14
CA GLY A 79 4.77 -26.21 6.94
C GLY A 79 5.37 -25.97 5.56
N HIS A 80 4.62 -25.43 4.59
CA HIS A 80 5.17 -25.12 3.27
C HIS A 80 6.24 -24.01 3.39
N VAL A 81 7.39 -24.22 2.77
CA VAL A 81 8.48 -23.25 2.70
C VAL A 81 8.61 -22.72 1.27
N TYR A 82 8.44 -21.42 1.10
CA TYR A 82 8.62 -20.72 -0.17
C TYR A 82 9.97 -19.99 -0.21
N PRO A 83 10.73 -20.05 -1.31
CA PRO A 83 11.77 -19.06 -1.55
C PRO A 83 11.12 -17.68 -1.70
N VAL A 84 11.78 -16.65 -1.17
CA VAL A 84 11.26 -15.28 -1.23
C VAL A 84 12.33 -14.29 -1.62
N ARG A 85 11.98 -13.40 -2.56
CA ARG A 85 12.67 -12.11 -2.74
C ARG A 85 11.91 -11.02 -2.02
N LEU A 86 12.63 -10.25 -1.22
CA LEU A 86 12.13 -9.08 -0.52
C LEU A 86 12.77 -7.82 -1.10
N ARG A 87 12.00 -6.73 -1.21
CA ARG A 87 12.54 -5.40 -1.51
C ARG A 87 11.89 -4.31 -0.69
N HIS A 88 12.68 -3.62 0.13
CA HIS A 88 12.30 -2.36 0.77
C HIS A 88 12.53 -1.17 -0.18
N ALA A 89 11.71 -0.13 -0.07
CA ALA A 89 11.83 1.08 -0.88
C ALA A 89 11.13 2.29 -0.26
N ASN A 90 11.51 3.49 -0.73
CA ASN A 90 10.78 4.73 -0.48
C ASN A 90 9.78 4.99 -1.61
N LEU A 91 8.58 5.50 -1.33
CA LEU A 91 7.54 5.71 -2.34
C LEU A 91 7.96 6.71 -3.44
N VAL A 92 8.43 7.90 -3.06
CA VAL A 92 8.73 9.01 -3.98
C VAL A 92 10.15 9.57 -3.81
N ARG A 93 10.59 9.76 -2.56
CA ARG A 93 11.82 10.48 -2.23
C ARG A 93 13.03 9.54 -2.29
N PRO A 94 14.14 9.96 -2.92
CA PRO A 94 15.33 9.11 -3.05
C PRO A 94 16.20 9.08 -1.79
N ASP A 95 15.97 9.99 -0.84
CA ASP A 95 16.75 10.19 0.36
C ASP A 95 16.04 9.56 1.57
N ASP A 96 16.69 8.59 2.22
CA ASP A 96 16.11 7.81 3.29
C ASP A 96 15.77 8.67 4.53
N ALA A 97 16.48 9.79 4.74
CA ALA A 97 16.22 10.70 5.86
C ALA A 97 14.96 11.57 5.66
N GLN A 98 14.42 11.66 4.44
CA GLN A 98 13.24 12.48 4.16
C GLN A 98 11.94 11.85 4.67
N LEU A 99 10.93 12.69 4.90
CA LEU A 99 9.57 12.23 5.16
C LEU A 99 9.01 11.57 3.90
N ASP A 100 8.80 10.26 3.94
CA ASP A 100 8.19 9.50 2.85
C ASP A 100 7.47 8.25 3.37
N VAL A 101 6.60 7.68 2.54
CA VAL A 101 6.02 6.35 2.78
C VAL A 101 7.09 5.31 2.48
N ARG A 102 7.18 4.28 3.34
CA ARG A 102 8.07 3.15 3.13
C ARG A 102 7.26 1.97 2.63
N ALA A 103 7.86 1.22 1.73
CA ALA A 103 7.24 0.05 1.13
C ALA A 103 8.13 -1.18 1.31
N VAL A 104 7.48 -2.33 1.32
CA VAL A 104 8.11 -3.63 1.17
C VAL A 104 7.35 -4.41 0.10
N SER A 105 8.08 -5.08 -0.77
CA SER A 105 7.51 -6.03 -1.73
C SER A 105 8.07 -7.42 -1.44
N LEU A 106 7.18 -8.41 -1.32
CA LEU A 106 7.51 -9.82 -1.17
C LEU A 106 7.10 -10.54 -2.44
N LYS A 107 8.00 -11.40 -2.93
CA LYS A 107 7.77 -12.30 -4.05
C LYS A 107 8.00 -13.72 -3.57
N PHE A 108 6.99 -14.59 -3.64
CA PHE A 108 7.05 -15.99 -3.20
C PHE A 108 7.70 -16.90 -4.25
N ASP A 109 8.81 -16.43 -4.81
CA ASP A 109 9.67 -17.14 -5.75
C ASP A 109 11.07 -16.47 -5.80
N ASP A 110 12.11 -17.24 -6.13
CA ASP A 110 13.45 -16.68 -6.42
C ASP A 110 13.66 -16.54 -7.94
N SER A 111 12.77 -15.79 -8.59
CA SER A 111 12.91 -15.43 -10.01
C SER A 111 12.71 -13.95 -10.28
N ASP A 112 13.11 -13.52 -11.47
CA ASP A 112 13.16 -12.10 -11.83
C ASP A 112 11.77 -11.48 -12.04
N PHE A 113 10.80 -12.28 -12.50
CA PHE A 113 9.52 -11.74 -12.97
C PHE A 113 8.30 -12.50 -12.45
N LYS A 114 8.27 -13.82 -12.63
CA LYS A 114 7.09 -14.64 -12.31
C LYS A 114 7.10 -15.02 -10.84
N SER A 115 5.92 -15.29 -10.31
CA SER A 115 5.74 -15.69 -8.91
C SER A 115 4.34 -16.25 -8.76
N PRO A 116 4.13 -17.27 -7.91
CA PRO A 116 2.79 -17.73 -7.60
C PRO A 116 2.01 -16.68 -6.78
N PHE A 117 2.71 -15.82 -6.04
CA PHE A 117 2.10 -14.81 -5.18
C PHE A 117 3.08 -13.66 -4.88
N ASP A 118 2.63 -12.43 -5.10
CA ASP A 118 3.38 -11.22 -4.78
C ASP A 118 2.55 -10.34 -3.85
N LEU A 119 3.19 -9.76 -2.84
CA LEU A 119 2.60 -8.76 -1.95
C LEU A 119 3.39 -7.47 -2.04
N MET A 120 2.69 -6.37 -2.29
CA MET A 120 3.23 -5.02 -2.13
C MET A 120 2.53 -4.37 -0.94
N MET A 121 3.33 -3.93 0.03
CA MET A 121 2.85 -3.43 1.31
C MET A 121 3.55 -2.11 1.65
N HIS A 122 2.92 -1.29 2.48
CA HIS A 122 3.39 0.06 2.82
C HIS A 122 3.20 0.34 4.31
N THR A 123 3.94 1.32 4.84
CA THR A 123 3.76 1.81 6.21
C THR A 123 2.37 2.44 6.40
N GLY A 124 1.83 2.29 7.60
CA GLY A 124 0.49 2.73 7.98
C GLY A 124 -0.61 1.72 7.64
N GLU A 125 -1.55 1.53 8.57
CA GLU A 125 -2.56 0.47 8.51
C GLU A 125 -3.47 0.57 7.30
N GLU A 126 -3.70 1.80 6.85
CA GLU A 126 -4.59 2.14 5.75
C GLU A 126 -3.91 3.11 4.78
N ALA A 127 -4.24 2.97 3.50
CA ALA A 127 -3.80 3.88 2.47
C ALA A 127 -4.48 5.23 2.64
N ALA A 128 -3.76 6.34 2.41
CA ALA A 128 -4.34 7.69 2.30
C ALA A 128 -5.19 7.90 1.02
N PHE A 129 -5.78 6.83 0.49
CA PHE A 129 -6.68 6.76 -0.65
C PHE A 129 -7.41 5.41 -0.66
N TRP A 130 -8.62 5.34 -1.23
CA TRP A 130 -9.46 4.13 -1.25
C TRP A 130 -10.07 3.82 -2.62
N ASN A 131 -9.83 4.68 -3.61
CA ASN A 131 -10.24 4.47 -5.00
C ASN A 131 -9.32 5.28 -5.94
N ILE A 132 -9.51 5.12 -7.25
CA ILE A 132 -8.66 5.79 -8.25
C ILE A 132 -8.77 7.33 -8.22
N PHE A 133 -9.89 7.86 -7.74
CA PHE A 133 -10.13 9.30 -7.63
C PHE A 133 -9.37 9.91 -6.44
N SER A 134 -9.53 9.34 -5.25
CA SER A 134 -8.77 9.74 -4.05
C SER A 134 -7.26 9.55 -4.26
N PHE A 135 -6.86 8.47 -4.94
CA PHE A 135 -5.47 8.26 -5.35
C PHE A 135 -4.96 9.38 -6.27
N ASP A 136 -5.74 9.81 -7.27
CA ASP A 136 -5.36 10.92 -8.16
C ASP A 136 -5.23 12.25 -7.45
N LYS A 137 -6.13 12.55 -6.50
CA LYS A 137 -6.02 13.73 -5.66
C LYS A 137 -4.74 13.69 -4.82
N MET A 138 -4.50 12.58 -4.13
CA MET A 138 -3.34 12.41 -3.26
C MET A 138 -2.02 12.54 -4.04
N ILE A 139 -1.84 11.80 -5.14
CA ILE A 139 -0.59 11.80 -5.92
C ILE A 139 -0.36 13.16 -6.59
N THR A 140 -1.41 13.82 -7.07
CA THR A 140 -1.32 15.17 -7.65
C THR A 140 -0.90 16.19 -6.59
N ALA A 141 -1.48 16.11 -5.39
CA ALA A 141 -1.12 16.99 -4.28
C ALA A 141 0.32 16.77 -3.81
N LEU A 142 0.78 15.52 -3.72
CA LEU A 142 2.15 15.17 -3.36
C LEU A 142 3.17 15.69 -4.40
N ALA A 143 2.84 15.58 -5.69
CA ALA A 143 3.65 16.15 -6.77
C ALA A 143 3.69 17.69 -6.75
N GLY A 144 2.61 18.32 -6.27
CA GLY A 144 2.48 19.77 -6.10
C GLY A 144 3.26 20.35 -4.92
N GLY A 145 4.01 19.53 -4.17
CA GLY A 145 4.87 19.97 -3.07
C GLY A 145 4.15 20.25 -1.75
N PRO A 146 4.88 20.68 -0.69
CA PRO A 146 4.36 20.73 0.68
C PRO A 146 3.10 21.58 0.87
N LYS A 147 3.00 22.73 0.19
CA LYS A 147 1.82 23.61 0.29
C LYS A 147 0.56 22.93 -0.26
N THR A 148 0.68 22.29 -1.42
CA THR A 148 -0.44 21.59 -2.08
C THR A 148 -0.82 20.34 -1.30
N PHE A 149 0.16 19.60 -0.82
CA PHE A 149 -0.08 18.41 0.01
C PHE A 149 -0.73 18.76 1.35
N LYS A 150 -0.31 19.87 1.99
CA LYS A 150 -0.98 20.40 3.18
C LYS A 150 -2.45 20.75 2.90
N ALA A 151 -2.75 21.38 1.75
CA ALA A 151 -4.12 21.69 1.38
C ALA A 151 -4.98 20.42 1.20
N PHE A 152 -4.43 19.38 0.56
CA PHE A 152 -5.08 18.06 0.45
C PHE A 152 -5.37 17.43 1.81
N CYS A 153 -4.40 17.46 2.72
CA CYS A 153 -4.58 16.94 4.08
C CYS A 153 -5.68 17.70 4.84
N LEU A 154 -5.76 19.02 4.68
CA LEU A 154 -6.75 19.85 5.38
C LEU A 154 -8.14 19.83 4.75
N GLU A 155 -8.31 19.23 3.57
CA GLU A 155 -9.61 19.09 2.90
C GLU A 155 -10.54 18.12 3.63
N ASP A 156 -9.96 17.09 4.25
CA ASP A 156 -10.68 16.00 4.90
C ASP A 156 -9.87 15.52 6.12
N PRO A 157 -10.45 15.44 7.33
CA PRO A 157 -9.75 14.94 8.50
C PRO A 157 -9.17 13.54 8.29
N TRP A 158 -9.83 12.69 7.50
CA TRP A 158 -9.36 11.36 7.18
C TRP A 158 -8.08 11.39 6.34
N ASN A 159 -7.98 12.30 5.36
CA ASN A 159 -6.74 12.49 4.59
C ASN A 159 -5.57 12.85 5.50
N PHE A 160 -5.78 13.71 6.50
CA PHE A 160 -4.72 14.10 7.43
C PHE A 160 -4.33 12.96 8.36
N HIS A 161 -5.33 12.28 8.94
CA HIS A 161 -5.12 11.12 9.81
C HIS A 161 -4.30 10.03 9.11
N LEU A 162 -4.70 9.66 7.89
CA LEU A 162 -4.02 8.63 7.11
C LEU A 162 -2.63 9.09 6.64
N ALA A 163 -2.46 10.36 6.27
CA ALA A 163 -1.15 10.90 5.93
C ALA A 163 -0.17 10.81 7.13
N ILE A 164 -0.64 11.05 8.36
CA ILE A 164 0.20 10.82 9.55
C ILE A 164 0.54 9.33 9.69
N ALA A 165 -0.45 8.45 9.53
CA ALA A 165 -0.27 7.01 9.71
C ALA A 165 0.76 6.40 8.75
N VAL A 166 0.85 6.88 7.50
CA VAL A 166 1.67 6.24 6.45
C VAL A 166 3.07 6.79 6.27
N PHE A 167 3.34 8.06 6.63
CA PHE A 167 4.64 8.69 6.40
C PHE A 167 5.62 8.43 7.56
N ARG A 168 6.90 8.24 7.22
CA ARG A 168 8.01 8.03 8.18
C ARG A 168 9.20 8.93 7.81
N ARG A 169 9.87 9.51 8.80
CA ARG A 169 11.03 10.41 8.63
C ARG A 169 12.21 9.91 9.44
N GLY A 170 13.34 9.68 8.78
CA GLY A 170 14.59 9.36 9.48
C GLY A 170 14.51 8.06 10.28
N LEU A 171 13.94 7.01 9.67
CA LEU A 171 13.92 5.67 10.26
C LEU A 171 15.34 5.14 10.49
N ASP A 172 15.51 4.35 11.55
CA ASP A 172 16.78 3.69 11.87
C ASP A 172 17.00 2.49 10.93
N SER A 173 15.95 1.70 10.69
CA SER A 173 15.96 0.57 9.76
C SER A 173 14.58 0.27 9.17
N PHE A 174 14.57 -0.26 7.94
CA PHE A 174 13.36 -0.79 7.31
C PHE A 174 12.79 -2.00 8.08
N THR A 175 13.64 -2.72 8.82
CA THR A 175 13.24 -3.89 9.61
C THR A 175 12.39 -3.55 10.82
N ASP A 176 12.28 -2.28 11.18
CA ASP A 176 11.58 -1.83 12.39
C ASP A 176 10.13 -1.41 12.06
N GLN A 177 9.78 -1.41 10.79
CA GLN A 177 8.50 -0.90 10.29
C GLN A 177 7.40 -1.96 10.29
N ARG A 178 6.15 -1.50 10.34
CA ARG A 178 4.97 -2.32 10.11
C ARG A 178 4.40 -2.00 8.74
N TYR A 179 4.26 -3.04 7.92
CA TYR A 179 3.78 -2.91 6.56
C TYR A 179 2.43 -3.57 6.39
N TYR A 180 1.56 -2.94 5.60
CA TYR A 180 0.19 -3.37 5.36
C TYR A 180 -0.08 -3.42 3.87
N SER A 181 -0.84 -4.41 3.42
CA SER A 181 -1.19 -4.56 2.00
C SER A 181 -2.10 -3.45 1.48
N TRP A 182 -2.75 -2.71 2.38
CA TRP A 182 -3.82 -1.73 2.18
C TRP A 182 -5.08 -2.31 1.50
N MET A 183 -4.89 -2.89 0.32
CA MET A 183 -5.90 -3.61 -0.44
C MET A 183 -6.31 -4.91 0.26
N ALA A 184 -7.62 -5.19 0.20
CA ALA A 184 -8.17 -6.49 0.53
C ALA A 184 -8.11 -7.41 -0.70
N PHE A 185 -7.77 -8.67 -0.47
CA PHE A 185 -7.69 -9.72 -1.48
C PHE A 185 -8.77 -10.76 -1.21
N GLU A 186 -9.29 -11.38 -2.26
CA GLU A 186 -10.13 -12.57 -2.09
C GLU A 186 -9.33 -13.68 -1.39
N TYR A 187 -9.91 -14.28 -0.36
CA TYR A 187 -9.33 -15.42 0.36
C TYR A 187 -10.19 -16.65 0.09
N LYS A 188 -9.70 -17.52 -0.82
CA LYS A 188 -10.42 -18.70 -1.29
C LYS A 188 -9.97 -19.94 -0.53
N ALA A 189 -10.55 -20.13 0.64
CA ALA A 189 -10.33 -21.34 1.45
C ALA A 189 -11.02 -22.57 0.85
N LYS A 190 -10.59 -23.76 1.27
CA LYS A 190 -11.14 -25.06 0.83
C LYS A 190 -12.60 -25.28 1.24
N ASP A 191 -13.06 -24.58 2.28
CA ASP A 191 -14.46 -24.65 2.73
C ASP A 191 -15.45 -23.93 1.79
N GLY A 192 -14.95 -23.22 0.78
CA GLY A 192 -15.77 -22.52 -0.21
C GLY A 192 -16.49 -21.27 0.30
N VAL A 193 -16.27 -20.86 1.56
CA VAL A 193 -16.93 -19.67 2.14
C VAL A 193 -16.21 -18.40 1.67
N PRO A 194 -16.92 -17.44 1.03
CA PRO A 194 -16.32 -16.20 0.56
C PRO A 194 -15.73 -15.36 1.70
N ARG A 195 -14.45 -15.03 1.59
CA ARG A 195 -13.73 -14.18 2.56
C ARG A 195 -12.81 -13.20 1.85
N TYR A 196 -12.41 -12.17 2.57
CA TYR A 196 -11.35 -11.26 2.17
C TYR A 196 -10.23 -11.27 3.22
N ALA A 197 -9.00 -11.01 2.78
CA ALA A 197 -7.84 -10.89 3.65
C ALA A 197 -7.07 -9.59 3.35
N LYS A 198 -6.56 -8.96 4.40
CA LYS A 198 -5.49 -7.98 4.33
C LYS A 198 -4.27 -8.57 5.00
N PHE A 199 -3.08 -8.28 4.48
CA PHE A 199 -1.83 -8.81 4.98
C PHE A 199 -1.07 -7.72 5.75
N ARG A 200 -0.36 -8.15 6.80
CA ARG A 200 0.61 -7.30 7.50
C ARG A 200 1.94 -8.02 7.65
N LEU A 201 3.03 -7.27 7.61
CA LEU A 201 4.37 -7.72 7.96
C LEU A 201 4.85 -6.89 9.15
N VAL A 202 5.24 -7.58 10.22
CA VAL A 202 5.72 -6.98 11.46
C VAL A 202 7.05 -7.63 11.87
N PRO A 203 7.92 -6.93 12.61
CA PRO A 203 9.13 -7.54 13.17
C PRO A 203 8.76 -8.69 14.12
N ALA A 204 9.53 -9.78 14.10
CA ALA A 204 9.26 -10.96 14.92
C ALA A 204 9.66 -10.79 16.40
N ASP A 205 10.46 -9.78 16.71
CA ASP A 205 11.05 -9.52 18.02
C ASP A 205 10.42 -8.31 18.73
N ASP A 206 9.20 -7.92 18.34
CA ASP A 206 8.40 -6.84 18.92
C ASP A 206 9.11 -5.47 19.02
N ARG A 207 10.24 -5.28 18.33
CA ARG A 207 11.00 -4.02 18.35
C ARG A 207 10.12 -2.83 17.98
N GLU A 208 10.38 -1.67 18.58
CA GLU A 208 9.59 -0.46 18.35
C GLU A 208 9.68 0.03 16.89
N GLU A 209 8.65 0.72 16.43
CA GLU A 209 8.67 1.36 15.11
C GLU A 209 9.42 2.69 15.20
N THR A 210 10.28 2.97 14.22
CA THR A 210 11.08 4.21 14.17
C THR A 210 10.64 5.12 13.02
N GLY A 211 10.77 6.44 13.23
CA GLY A 211 10.60 7.47 12.20
C GLY A 211 9.18 8.00 11.99
#